data_AF-A0A4Z1J7V8-F1
#
_entry.id   AF-A0A4Z1J7V8-F1
#
_cell.length_a   1.000
_cell.length_b   1.000
_cell.length_c   1.000
_cell.angle_alpha   90.00
_cell.angle_beta   90.00
_cell.angle_gamma   90.00
#
_symmetry.space_group_name_H-M   'P 1'
#
loop_
_entity.id
_entity.type
_entity.pdbx_description
1 polymer ?
#
loop_
_entity_poly.entity_id
_entity_poly.type
_entity_poly.pdbx_seq_one_letter_code
_entity_poly.pdbx_strand_id
1 'polypeptide(L)'
;MGLFSSSQASLPPPKIGPDGAPIAPDRSQRSQCWEARDAYFKCLGKNEIIDSLTENAKAEKSCGTEARVFEQNCATSWIFELLLLYGWLITDSCPPHQVQYFKKRRVMEYQREKTLQKLKAEGAQEMPGVIGAGASGQKP
;
A
#
# COMPACT_ATOMS: atom_id res chain seq x y z
N MET A 1 -9.16 -28.33 3.65
CA MET A 1 -8.29 -28.37 4.86
C MET A 1 -6.84 -28.37 4.38
N GLY A 2 -6.16 -27.22 4.46
CA GLY A 2 -4.76 -27.06 4.06
C GLY A 2 -4.23 -25.79 4.70
N LEU A 3 -3.42 -25.97 5.73
CA LEU A 3 -2.95 -24.99 6.70
C LEU A 3 -1.84 -24.12 6.09
N PHE A 4 -2.17 -22.99 5.48
CA PHE A 4 -1.19 -21.92 5.28
C PHE A 4 -1.11 -21.08 6.56
N SER A 5 -0.53 -21.70 7.60
CA SER A 5 -0.12 -21.02 8.83
C SER A 5 1.21 -20.32 8.56
N SER A 6 1.18 -19.13 7.96
CA SER A 6 2.35 -18.24 7.91
C SER A 6 2.32 -17.35 9.14
N SER A 7 2.92 -17.85 10.21
CA SER A 7 3.27 -17.06 11.38
C SER A 7 4.12 -15.86 10.95
N GLN A 8 3.75 -14.67 11.43
CA GLN A 8 4.51 -13.43 11.29
C GLN A 8 6.02 -13.66 11.45
N ALA A 9 6.76 -13.55 10.33
CA ALA A 9 8.18 -13.30 10.34
C ALA A 9 8.41 -12.17 9.33
N SER A 10 9.01 -11.08 9.81
CA SER A 10 9.48 -9.96 8.99
C SER A 10 10.15 -10.45 7.70
N LEU A 11 9.86 -9.78 6.59
CA LEU A 11 10.37 -10.15 5.27
C LEU A 11 11.90 -10.37 5.27
N PRO A 12 12.39 -11.41 4.58
CA PRO A 12 13.83 -11.60 4.41
C PRO A 12 14.43 -10.46 3.55
N PRO A 13 15.73 -10.16 3.70
CA PRO A 13 16.40 -9.12 2.93
C PRO A 13 16.21 -9.30 1.41
N PRO A 14 16.14 -8.19 0.64
CA PRO A 14 15.94 -8.24 -0.80
C PRO A 14 17.10 -8.95 -1.49
N LYS A 15 16.80 -9.86 -2.41
CA LYS A 15 17.81 -10.55 -3.21
C LYS A 15 18.27 -9.61 -4.32
N ILE A 16 19.58 -9.46 -4.50
CA ILE A 16 20.17 -8.67 -5.58
C ILE A 16 20.53 -9.64 -6.71
N GLY A 17 20.11 -9.30 -7.93
CA GLY A 17 20.40 -10.12 -9.11
C GLY A 17 21.87 -10.04 -9.49
N PRO A 18 22.36 -10.96 -10.33
CA PRO A 18 23.74 -10.92 -10.82
C PRO A 18 24.07 -9.62 -11.55
N ASP A 19 23.08 -8.93 -12.09
CA ASP A 19 23.22 -7.66 -12.82
C ASP A 19 23.25 -6.42 -11.92
N GLY A 20 23.24 -6.59 -10.59
CA GLY A 20 23.08 -5.48 -9.63
C GLY A 20 21.66 -4.87 -9.63
N ALA A 21 20.78 -5.34 -10.52
CA ALA A 21 19.38 -4.95 -10.55
C ALA A 21 18.63 -5.59 -9.37
N PRO A 22 17.83 -4.81 -8.63
CA PRO A 22 17.05 -5.34 -7.52
C PRO A 22 15.99 -6.33 -8.02
N ILE A 23 16.07 -7.57 -7.56
CA ILE A 23 15.12 -8.61 -7.96
C ILE A 23 13.75 -8.27 -7.40
N ALA A 24 12.73 -8.37 -8.26
CA ALA A 24 11.35 -8.16 -7.85
C ALA A 24 11.00 -9.07 -6.64
N PRO A 25 10.34 -8.53 -5.59
CA PRO A 25 9.98 -9.31 -4.41
C PRO A 25 9.11 -10.51 -4.82
N ASP A 26 9.46 -11.66 -4.24
CA ASP A 26 8.82 -12.94 -4.53
C ASP A 26 7.31 -12.88 -4.22
N ARG A 27 6.52 -13.78 -4.82
CA ARG A 27 5.05 -13.81 -4.70
C ARG A 27 4.59 -13.86 -3.24
N SER A 28 5.34 -14.58 -2.39
CA SER A 28 5.09 -14.67 -0.94
C SER A 28 5.41 -13.39 -0.17
N GLN A 29 6.32 -12.55 -0.65
CA GLN A 29 6.63 -11.26 -0.01
C GLN A 29 5.55 -10.23 -0.35
N ARG A 30 5.08 -10.28 -1.60
CA ARG A 30 3.98 -9.43 -2.07
C ARG A 30 2.66 -9.74 -1.36
N SER A 31 2.38 -11.01 -1.06
CA SER A 31 1.18 -11.39 -0.31
C SER A 31 1.18 -10.77 1.09
N GLN A 32 2.33 -10.71 1.77
CA GLN A 32 2.47 -10.11 3.09
C GLN A 32 2.29 -8.58 3.07
N CYS A 33 2.83 -7.87 2.07
CA CYS A 33 2.54 -6.43 1.91
C CYS A 33 1.03 -6.20 1.78
N TRP A 34 0.33 -6.97 0.95
CA TRP A 34 -1.10 -6.76 0.74
C TRP A 34 -1.95 -7.13 1.96
N GLU A 35 -1.57 -8.16 2.72
CA GLU A 35 -2.26 -8.49 3.97
C GLU A 35 -2.11 -7.39 5.01
N ALA A 36 -0.89 -6.84 5.16
CA ALA A 36 -0.64 -5.71 6.05
C ALA A 36 -1.38 -4.44 5.59
N ARG A 37 -1.41 -4.18 4.27
CA ARG A 37 -2.20 -3.09 3.66
C ARG A 37 -3.68 -3.22 3.99
N ASP A 38 -4.24 -4.41 3.78
CA ASP A 38 -5.67 -4.65 3.97
C ASP A 38 -6.04 -4.56 5.45
N ALA A 39 -5.17 -4.99 6.36
CA ALA A 39 -5.35 -4.80 7.80
C ALA A 39 -5.36 -3.30 8.18
N TYR A 40 -4.41 -2.52 7.67
CA TYR A 40 -4.35 -1.07 7.88
C TYR A 40 -5.61 -0.37 7.34
N PHE A 41 -6.04 -0.66 6.12
CA PHE A 41 -7.23 -0.07 5.53
C PHE A 41 -8.53 -0.50 6.22
N LYS A 42 -8.61 -1.72 6.76
CA LYS A 42 -9.72 -2.13 7.63
C LYS A 42 -9.78 -1.30 8.90
N CYS A 43 -8.64 -1.03 9.54
CA CYS A 43 -8.60 -0.16 10.71
C CYS A 43 -9.04 1.27 10.35
N LEU A 44 -8.52 1.84 9.27
CA LEU A 44 -8.92 3.17 8.82
C LEU A 44 -10.41 3.26 8.45
N GLY A 45 -10.97 2.21 7.85
CA GLY A 45 -12.39 2.13 7.54
C GLY A 45 -13.28 2.15 8.79
N LYS A 46 -12.86 1.50 9.88
CA LYS A 46 -13.57 1.53 11.17
C LYS A 46 -13.55 2.89 11.85
N ASN A 47 -12.51 3.68 11.61
CA ASN A 47 -12.34 5.02 12.19
C ASN A 47 -12.77 6.14 11.22
N GLU A 48 -13.41 5.80 10.10
CA GLU A 48 -13.87 6.72 9.06
C GLU A 48 -12.77 7.64 8.47
N ILE A 49 -11.51 7.17 8.48
CA ILE A 49 -10.36 7.89 7.92
C ILE A 49 -10.19 7.45 6.46
N ILE A 50 -10.55 8.30 5.51
CA ILE A 50 -10.34 8.04 4.07
C ILE A 50 -8.91 8.40 3.67
N ASP A 51 -8.52 9.65 3.92
CA ASP A 51 -7.21 10.18 3.58
C ASP A 51 -6.27 10.12 4.79
N SER A 52 -5.48 9.05 4.86
CA SER A 52 -4.46 8.91 5.90
C SER A 52 -3.26 9.84 5.71
N LEU A 53 -3.10 10.51 4.56
CA LEU A 53 -1.93 11.34 4.24
C LEU A 53 -2.08 12.79 4.70
N THR A 54 -3.30 13.31 4.74
CA THR A 54 -3.58 14.62 5.34
C THR A 54 -3.83 14.49 6.83
N GLU A 55 -4.45 13.39 7.26
CA GLU A 55 -4.83 13.12 8.65
C GLU A 55 -3.89 12.11 9.33
N ASN A 56 -2.58 12.19 9.07
CA ASN A 56 -1.60 11.22 9.61
C ASN A 56 -1.66 11.11 11.14
N ALA A 57 -1.80 12.24 11.84
CA ALA A 57 -1.86 12.25 13.30
C ALA A 57 -3.08 11.49 13.86
N LYS A 58 -4.22 11.50 13.14
CA LYS A 58 -5.41 10.71 13.52
C LYS A 58 -5.23 9.24 13.17
N ALA A 59 -4.62 8.97 12.02
CA ALA A 59 -4.32 7.61 11.56
C ALA A 59 -3.30 6.91 12.48
N GLU A 60 -2.28 7.60 12.96
CA GLU A 60 -1.29 7.05 13.90
C GLU A 60 -1.89 6.80 15.28
N LYS A 61 -2.76 7.69 15.76
CA LYS A 61 -3.44 7.51 17.06
C LYS A 61 -4.40 6.32 17.05
N SER A 62 -5.08 6.07 15.94
CA SER A 62 -6.11 5.03 15.83
C SER A 62 -5.59 3.70 15.29
N CYS A 63 -4.65 3.74 14.35
CA CYS A 63 -4.19 2.59 13.55
C CYS A 63 -2.65 2.55 13.44
N GLY A 64 -1.92 3.15 14.38
CA GLY A 64 -0.46 3.27 14.34
C GLY A 64 0.26 1.92 14.36
N THR A 65 -0.33 0.91 15.00
CA THR A 65 0.22 -0.45 15.03
C THR A 65 0.20 -1.10 13.64
N GLU A 66 -0.92 -1.02 12.94
CA GLU A 66 -1.10 -1.56 11.60
C GLU A 66 -0.34 -0.73 10.57
N ALA A 67 -0.20 0.59 10.78
CA ALA A 67 0.60 1.47 9.94
C ALA A 67 2.07 1.03 9.91
N ARG A 68 2.65 0.73 11.07
CA ARG A 68 4.04 0.25 11.19
C ARG A 68 4.23 -1.09 10.50
N VAL A 69 3.30 -2.03 10.68
CA VAL A 69 3.34 -3.35 10.03
C VAL A 69 3.19 -3.21 8.50
N PHE A 70 2.34 -2.29 8.04
CA PHE A 70 2.17 -2.00 6.61
C PHE A 70 3.43 -1.41 5.99
N GLU A 71 4.10 -0.50 6.69
CA GLU A 71 5.35 0.09 6.22
C GLU A 71 6.49 -0.93 6.23
N GLN A 72 6.63 -1.73 7.28
CA GLN A 72 7.66 -2.77 7.37
C GLN A 72 7.51 -3.87 6.30
N ASN A 73 6.29 -4.35 6.07
CA ASN A 73 6.04 -5.45 5.12
C ASN A 73 5.97 -4.99 3.66
N CYS A 74 6.02 -3.69 3.38
CA CYS A 74 5.97 -3.19 2.01
C CYS A 74 7.20 -2.37 1.61
N ALA A 75 8.09 -2.01 2.55
CA ALA A 75 9.28 -1.20 2.32
C ALA A 75 10.55 -2.00 1.91
N THR A 76 10.46 -3.25 1.47
CA THR A 76 11.63 -3.99 1.00
C THR A 76 11.96 -3.65 -0.45
N SER A 77 12.49 -2.45 -0.67
CA SER A 77 13.26 -2.13 -1.86
C SER A 77 14.28 -1.01 -1.55
N TRP A 78 15.53 -1.43 -1.32
CA TRP A 78 16.77 -0.67 -1.57
C TRP A 78 17.23 0.26 -0.44
N ILE A 79 17.69 -0.31 0.69
CA ILE A 79 18.42 0.45 1.73
C ILE A 79 19.48 -0.44 2.40
N PHE A 80 20.43 -1.02 1.68
CA PHE A 80 21.53 -1.68 2.40
C PHE A 80 22.92 -1.44 1.85
N GLU A 81 23.10 -1.16 0.56
CA GLU A 81 24.45 -1.11 0.00
C GLU A 81 25.10 0.29 -0.02
N LEU A 82 24.33 1.37 0.04
CA LEU A 82 24.87 2.74 0.06
C LEU A 82 25.11 3.29 1.49
N LEU A 83 24.77 2.51 2.53
CA LEU A 83 24.72 2.95 3.92
C LEU A 83 26.05 2.90 4.69
N LEU A 84 27.08 2.25 4.16
CA LEU A 84 28.34 2.07 4.90
C LEU A 84 29.42 3.13 4.59
N LEU A 85 29.23 4.00 3.60
CA LEU A 85 30.31 4.90 3.14
C LEU A 85 30.14 6.40 3.45
N TYR A 86 28.93 6.88 3.73
CA TYR A 86 28.71 8.33 3.98
C TYR A 86 27.91 8.55 5.25
N GLY A 87 28.63 8.51 6.38
CA GLY A 87 28.10 8.91 7.68
C GLY A 87 27.63 10.36 7.65
N TRP A 88 26.35 10.55 8.03
CA TRP A 88 25.69 11.83 8.27
C TRP A 88 25.47 12.73 7.05
N LEU A 89 24.41 12.44 6.27
CA LEU A 89 23.35 13.39 5.91
C LEU A 89 22.21 12.61 5.23
N ILE A 90 20.95 12.94 5.57
CA ILE A 90 19.66 12.41 5.06
C ILE A 90 18.90 11.55 6.08
N THR A 91 18.10 12.25 6.88
CA THR A 91 16.81 11.81 7.43
C THR A 91 15.92 11.19 6.33
N ASP A 92 15.09 10.20 6.66
CA ASP A 92 13.86 9.91 5.89
C ASP A 92 13.98 9.59 4.38
N SER A 93 14.95 8.77 3.95
CA SER A 93 15.02 8.28 2.55
C SER A 93 14.86 6.76 2.43
N CYS A 94 13.69 6.26 2.80
CA CYS A 94 13.08 5.15 2.06
C CYS A 94 12.10 5.81 1.08
N PRO A 95 12.24 5.73 -0.25
CA PRO A 95 11.16 6.16 -1.14
C PRO A 95 9.97 5.26 -0.82
N PRO A 96 8.90 5.76 -0.17
CA PRO A 96 7.80 4.93 0.24
C PRO A 96 6.87 4.78 -0.96
N HIS A 97 7.40 4.46 -2.15
CA HIS A 97 6.66 4.58 -3.40
C HIS A 97 5.41 3.69 -3.37
N GLN A 98 5.52 2.43 -2.91
CA GLN A 98 4.37 1.53 -2.83
C GLN A 98 3.37 1.93 -1.73
N VAL A 99 3.81 2.19 -0.51
CA VAL A 99 2.93 2.58 0.61
C VAL A 99 2.22 3.90 0.31
N GLN A 100 2.96 4.91 -0.16
CA GLN A 100 2.39 6.19 -0.58
C GLN A 100 1.46 6.02 -1.77
N TYR A 101 1.82 5.20 -2.76
CA TYR A 101 0.95 4.89 -3.89
C TYR A 101 -0.39 4.30 -3.42
N PHE A 102 -0.38 3.31 -2.52
CA PHE A 102 -1.60 2.71 -2.00
C PHE A 102 -2.44 3.72 -1.20
N LYS A 103 -1.80 4.52 -0.34
CA LYS A 103 -2.48 5.58 0.42
C LYS A 103 -3.14 6.59 -0.53
N LYS A 104 -2.42 7.09 -1.55
CA LYS A 104 -2.95 8.02 -2.58
C LYS A 104 -4.04 7.40 -3.44
N ARG A 105 -3.89 6.13 -3.83
CA ARG A 105 -4.87 5.41 -4.65
C ARG A 105 -6.21 5.30 -3.94
N ARG A 106 -6.22 5.04 -2.63
CA ARG A 106 -7.47 4.99 -1.85
C ARG A 106 -8.25 6.30 -1.91
N VAL A 107 -7.56 7.45 -1.84
CA VAL A 107 -8.17 8.78 -1.93
C VAL A 107 -8.71 9.05 -3.34
N MET A 108 -7.92 8.73 -4.36
CA MET A 108 -8.32 8.91 -5.76
C MET A 108 -9.54 8.04 -6.13
N GLU A 109 -9.57 6.77 -5.72
CA GLU A 109 -10.73 5.90 -5.98
C GLU A 109 -11.97 6.40 -5.22
N TYR A 110 -11.82 6.89 -3.98
CA TYR A 110 -12.93 7.51 -3.24
C TYR A 110 -13.49 8.76 -3.95
N GLN A 111 -12.61 9.62 -4.46
CA GLN A 111 -13.02 10.80 -5.23
C GLN A 111 -13.68 10.41 -6.55
N ARG A 112 -13.15 9.40 -7.23
CA ARG A 112 -13.74 8.84 -8.45
C ARG A 112 -15.15 8.32 -8.20
N GLU A 113 -15.36 7.54 -7.15
CA GLU A 113 -16.68 7.02 -6.79
C GLU A 113 -17.67 8.15 -6.47
N LYS A 114 -17.25 9.19 -5.74
CA LYS A 114 -18.09 10.37 -5.50
C LYS A 114 -18.46 11.10 -6.78
N THR A 115 -17.51 11.28 -7.69
CA THR A 115 -17.77 11.92 -8.99
C THR A 115 -18.74 11.08 -9.82
N LEU A 116 -18.56 9.76 -9.87
CA LEU A 116 -19.48 8.86 -10.56
C LEU A 116 -20.89 8.89 -9.94
N GLN A 117 -21.00 8.91 -8.61
CA GLN A 117 -22.28 9.05 -7.93
C GLN A 117 -22.97 10.38 -8.27
N LYS A 118 -22.22 11.48 -8.32
CA LYS A 118 -22.76 12.80 -8.71
C LYS A 118 -23.26 12.80 -10.15
N LEU A 119 -22.48 12.27 -11.09
CA LEU A 119 -22.87 12.17 -12.50
C LEU A 119 -24.14 11.31 -12.68
N LYS A 120 -24.27 10.21 -11.94
CA LYS A 120 -25.49 9.38 -11.93
C LYS A 120 -26.70 10.14 -11.41
N ALA A 121 -26.52 10.94 -10.35
CA ALA A 121 -27.59 11.78 -9.81
C ALA A 121 -28.01 12.91 -10.79
N GLU A 122 -27.07 13.40 -11.61
CA GLU A 122 -27.32 14.37 -12.69
C GLU A 122 -27.97 13.72 -13.94
N GLY A 123 -28.29 12.42 -13.88
CA GLY A 123 -28.98 11.71 -14.96
C GLY A 123 -28.06 11.20 -16.08
N ALA A 124 -26.73 11.21 -15.88
CA ALA A 124 -25.80 10.62 -16.83
C ALA A 124 -25.97 9.09 -16.84
N GLN A 125 -26.20 8.53 -18.03
CA GLN A 125 -26.26 7.08 -18.23
C GLN A 125 -24.85 6.53 -18.49
N GLU A 126 -24.54 5.37 -17.91
CA GLU A 126 -23.29 4.67 -18.21
C GLU A 126 -23.33 4.14 -19.65
N MET A 127 -22.37 4.55 -20.47
CA MET A 127 -22.24 4.02 -21.83
C MET A 127 -21.79 2.54 -21.74
N PRO A 128 -22.53 1.59 -22.30
CA PRO A 128 -22.09 0.21 -22.33
C PRO A 128 -20.87 0.08 -23.25
N GLY A 129 -19.71 -0.25 -22.69
CA GLY A 129 -18.63 -0.88 -23.45
C GLY A 129 -17.26 -0.21 -23.53
N VAL A 130 -17.00 0.97 -22.94
CA VAL A 130 -15.63 1.50 -22.84
C VAL A 130 -15.46 2.19 -21.49
N ILE A 131 -14.35 1.90 -20.81
CA ILE A 131 -13.88 2.39 -19.49
C ILE A 131 -14.70 1.97 -18.24
N GLY A 132 -14.27 0.85 -17.65
CA GLY A 132 -14.39 0.63 -16.21
C GLY A 132 -15.43 -0.38 -15.76
N ALA A 133 -15.48 -1.57 -16.38
CA ALA A 133 -15.98 -2.74 -15.65
C ALA A 133 -15.21 -2.78 -14.32
N GLY A 134 -15.95 -2.68 -13.21
CA GLY A 134 -15.38 -2.56 -11.88
C GLY A 134 -14.26 -3.57 -11.69
N ALA A 135 -13.04 -3.07 -11.50
CA ALA A 135 -12.01 -3.82 -10.82
C ALA A 135 -12.50 -3.91 -9.36
N SER A 136 -13.46 -4.79 -9.12
CA SER A 136 -13.85 -5.27 -7.81
C SER A 136 -12.58 -5.74 -7.14
N GLY A 137 -11.99 -4.90 -6.31
CA GLY A 137 -10.92 -5.22 -5.38
C GLY A 137 -9.97 -6.32 -5.83
N GLN A 138 -9.42 -6.25 -7.05
CA GLN A 138 -8.34 -7.14 -7.42
C GLN A 138 -7.12 -6.65 -6.66
N LYS A 139 -6.96 -7.24 -5.47
CA LYS A 139 -5.66 -7.54 -4.90
C LYS A 139 -4.82 -8.05 -6.09
N PRO A 140 -3.72 -7.36 -6.45
CA PRO A 140 -2.92 -7.77 -7.60
C PRO A 140 -2.30 -9.16 -7.42
#